data_AF-A0A4R5L386-F1
#
_entry.id   AF-A0A4R5L386-F1
#
_cell.length_a   1.000
_cell.length_b   1.000
_cell.length_c   1.000
_cell.angle_alpha   90.00
_cell.angle_beta   90.00
_cell.angle_gamma   90.00
#
_symmetry.space_group_name_H-M   'P 1'
#
loop_
_entity.id
_entity.type
_entity.pdbx_description
1 polymer ?
#
loop_
_entity_poly.entity_id
_entity_poly.type
_entity_poly.pdbx_seq_one_letter_code
_entity_poly.pdbx_strand_id
1 'polypeptide(L)'
;MNVAELTGLALDYWVARSLPDFVREIYFTDSGETVAVRGNDRGRPWDGRFMPTDSWEAAGVVLDRARRVELREGEPASCVAEFEGESRAVEAYGETTREALLRAFVASRFGETVGEMLRQPQALLGMGMEPVGEPSAIGDVEDLPRPDAQIGDIGTPPR
;
A
#
# COMPACT_ATOMS: atom_id res chain seq x y z
N MET A 1 5.45 -11.29 -12.28
CA MET A 1 5.40 -12.32 -11.22
C MET A 1 4.06 -13.06 -11.32
N ASN A 2 4.02 -14.37 -11.08
CA ASN A 2 2.76 -15.12 -11.06
C ASN A 2 2.03 -14.86 -9.74
N VAL A 3 0.72 -14.61 -9.79
CA VAL A 3 -0.11 -14.37 -8.59
C VAL A 3 -0.13 -15.60 -7.69
N ALA A 4 -0.10 -16.81 -8.26
CA ALA A 4 -0.07 -18.05 -7.51
C ALA A 4 1.19 -18.24 -6.66
N GLU A 5 2.27 -17.49 -6.95
CA GLU A 5 3.55 -17.56 -6.24
C GLU A 5 3.72 -16.41 -5.22
N LEU A 6 2.80 -15.44 -5.17
CA LEU A 6 2.89 -14.33 -4.23
C LEU A 6 2.70 -14.81 -2.79
N THR A 7 3.59 -14.39 -1.89
CA THR A 7 3.49 -14.67 -0.45
C THR A 7 4.04 -13.47 0.35
N GLY A 8 3.73 -13.42 1.64
CA GLY A 8 4.14 -12.39 2.59
C GLY A 8 3.97 -10.97 2.05
N LEU A 9 5.02 -10.15 2.22
CA LEU A 9 5.05 -8.74 1.82
C LEU A 9 4.60 -8.47 0.38
N ALA A 10 5.00 -9.32 -0.56
CA ALA A 10 4.63 -9.14 -1.97
C ALA A 10 3.12 -9.34 -2.18
N LEU A 11 2.54 -10.31 -1.49
CA LEU A 11 1.09 -10.55 -1.52
C LEU A 11 0.34 -9.39 -0.83
N ASP A 12 0.79 -8.97 0.36
CA ASP A 12 0.21 -7.82 1.07
C ASP A 12 0.17 -6.55 0.22
N TYR A 13 1.28 -6.25 -0.47
CA TYR A 13 1.38 -5.12 -1.39
C TYR A 13 0.36 -5.20 -2.53
N TRP A 14 0.26 -6.35 -3.19
CA TRP A 14 -0.66 -6.52 -4.32
C TRP A 14 -2.13 -6.56 -3.88
N VAL A 15 -2.42 -7.00 -2.66
CA VAL A 15 -3.76 -6.87 -2.07
C VAL A 15 -4.09 -5.39 -1.85
N ALA A 16 -3.17 -4.59 -1.29
CA ALA A 16 -3.37 -3.14 -1.13
C ALA A 16 -3.60 -2.44 -2.48
N ARG A 17 -2.83 -2.80 -3.52
CA ARG A 17 -3.02 -2.30 -4.90
C ARG A 17 -4.36 -2.70 -5.52
N SER A 18 -4.99 -3.77 -5.02
CA SER A 18 -6.28 -4.28 -5.50
C SER A 18 -7.49 -3.59 -4.84
N LEU A 19 -7.24 -2.61 -3.96
CA LEU A 19 -8.26 -1.95 -3.12
C LEU A 19 -8.34 -0.44 -3.39
N PRO A 20 -8.73 0.00 -4.60
CA PRO A 20 -8.73 1.42 -4.98
C PRO A 20 -9.77 2.26 -4.22
N ASP A 21 -10.79 1.62 -3.64
CA ASP A 21 -11.83 2.25 -2.84
C ASP A 21 -11.46 2.37 -1.35
N PHE A 22 -10.42 1.64 -0.92
CA PHE A 22 -9.93 1.65 0.46
C PHE A 22 -8.56 2.30 0.61
N VAL A 23 -7.63 2.07 -0.32
CA VAL A 23 -6.25 2.54 -0.28
C VAL A 23 -6.09 3.77 -1.17
N ARG A 24 -5.61 4.87 -0.58
CA ARG A 24 -5.21 6.09 -1.31
C ARG A 24 -3.70 6.21 -1.41
N GLU A 25 -2.97 5.75 -0.41
CA GLU A 25 -1.51 5.73 -0.41
C GLU A 25 -1.00 4.40 0.13
N ILE A 26 0.07 3.89 -0.48
CA ILE A 26 0.87 2.77 0.00
C ILE A 26 2.25 3.32 0.37
N TYR A 27 2.74 2.94 1.54
CA TYR A 27 4.10 3.21 1.98
C TYR A 27 4.65 2.01 2.74
N PHE A 28 5.94 2.02 3.05
CA PHE A 28 6.59 0.90 3.72
C PHE A 28 7.17 1.33 5.07
N THR A 29 6.98 0.49 6.08
CA THR A 29 7.56 0.66 7.42
C THR A 29 8.58 -0.44 7.69
N ASP A 30 9.20 -0.42 8.88
CA ASP A 30 10.15 -1.45 9.31
C ASP A 30 11.25 -1.68 8.27
N SER A 31 11.91 -0.60 7.83
CA SER A 31 12.97 -0.63 6.81
C SER A 31 12.57 -1.24 5.46
N GLY A 32 11.28 -1.23 5.12
CA GLY A 32 10.78 -1.77 3.85
C GLY A 32 10.23 -3.18 3.94
N GLU A 33 10.09 -3.74 5.14
CA GLU A 33 9.63 -5.11 5.38
C GLU A 33 8.13 -5.23 5.60
N THR A 34 7.43 -4.11 5.83
CA THR A 34 5.99 -4.08 6.11
C THR A 34 5.28 -3.10 5.19
N VAL A 35 4.14 -3.50 4.62
CA VAL A 35 3.23 -2.59 3.92
C VAL A 35 2.37 -1.83 4.93
N ALA A 36 2.27 -0.52 4.74
CA ALA A 36 1.33 0.33 5.43
C ALA A 36 0.52 1.13 4.41
N VAL A 37 -0.72 1.44 4.75
CA VAL A 37 -1.66 2.10 3.86
C VAL A 37 -2.32 3.26 4.55
N ARG A 38 -2.63 4.30 3.78
CA ARG A 38 -3.53 5.38 4.17
C ARG A 38 -4.72 5.39 3.23
N GLY A 39 -5.92 5.56 3.78
CA GLY A 39 -7.12 5.68 2.98
C GLY A 39 -8.38 5.73 3.80
N ASN A 40 -9.43 5.08 3.31
CA ASN A 40 -10.76 5.17 3.90
C ASN A 40 -11.53 3.84 3.74
N ASP A 41 -11.87 3.21 4.85
CA ASP A 41 -12.77 2.06 4.86
C ASP A 41 -14.21 2.51 5.13
N ARG A 42 -15.04 2.57 4.09
CA ARG A 42 -16.49 2.84 4.21
C ARG A 42 -16.83 4.07 5.07
N GLY A 43 -16.10 5.16 4.86
CA GLY A 43 -16.25 6.42 5.58
C GLY A 43 -15.30 6.58 6.78
N ARG A 44 -14.64 5.52 7.25
CA ARG A 44 -13.69 5.59 8.37
C ARG A 44 -12.27 5.78 7.85
N PRO A 45 -11.52 6.79 8.33
CA PRO A 45 -10.12 6.96 7.96
C PRO A 45 -9.30 5.75 8.44
N TRP A 46 -8.37 5.32 7.59
CA TRP A 46 -7.39 4.29 7.91
C TRP A 46 -5.99 4.84 7.70
N ASP A 47 -5.10 4.62 8.65
CA ASP A 47 -3.66 4.90 8.54
C ASP A 47 -2.88 3.92 9.40
N GLY A 48 -2.11 3.02 8.78
CA GLY A 48 -1.30 2.05 9.51
C GLY A 48 -0.90 0.82 8.71
N ARG A 49 -0.28 -0.14 9.41
CA ARG A 49 0.16 -1.42 8.84
C ARG A 49 -1.00 -2.19 8.23
N PHE A 50 -0.74 -2.81 7.10
CA PHE A 50 -1.71 -3.64 6.38
C PHE A 50 -1.02 -4.94 5.98
N MET A 51 -1.21 -5.96 6.83
CA MET A 51 -0.58 -7.27 6.71
C MET A 51 -1.64 -8.38 6.63
N PRO A 52 -2.45 -8.39 5.56
CA PRO A 52 -3.50 -9.39 5.40
C PRO A 52 -2.98 -10.83 5.32
N THR A 53 -1.73 -11.10 4.95
CA THR A 53 -1.18 -12.47 5.05
C THR A 53 -1.07 -12.95 6.49
N ASP A 54 -0.82 -12.06 7.45
CA ASP A 54 -0.59 -12.41 8.86
C ASP A 54 -1.81 -12.17 9.76
N SER A 55 -2.75 -11.31 9.36
CA SER A 55 -3.92 -10.95 10.15
C SER A 55 -5.25 -11.16 9.41
N TRP A 56 -6.16 -11.92 10.03
CA TRP A 56 -7.54 -12.02 9.57
C TRP A 56 -8.32 -10.71 9.71
N GLU A 57 -7.96 -9.84 10.66
CA GLU A 57 -8.58 -8.52 10.78
C GLU A 57 -8.29 -7.67 9.54
N ALA A 58 -7.05 -7.68 9.05
CA ALA A 58 -6.67 -7.00 7.81
C ALA A 58 -7.25 -7.72 6.57
N ALA A 59 -7.22 -9.05 6.54
CA ALA A 59 -7.83 -9.83 5.45
C ALA A 59 -9.36 -9.69 5.39
N GLY A 60 -10.00 -9.31 6.50
CA GLY A 60 -11.43 -9.00 6.57
C GLY A 60 -11.86 -7.94 5.57
N VAL A 61 -10.98 -6.98 5.24
CA VAL A 61 -11.20 -5.96 4.20
C VAL A 61 -11.47 -6.60 2.83
N VAL A 62 -10.84 -7.75 2.53
CA VAL A 62 -11.06 -8.50 1.29
C VAL A 62 -12.35 -9.32 1.36
N LEU A 63 -12.60 -10.00 2.48
CA LEU A 63 -13.84 -10.77 2.69
C LEU A 63 -15.09 -9.89 2.56
N ASP A 64 -15.02 -8.69 3.10
CA ASP A 64 -16.07 -7.68 3.05
C ASP A 64 -16.45 -7.24 1.63
N ARG A 65 -15.62 -7.55 0.63
CA ARG A 65 -15.84 -7.30 -0.81
C ARG A 65 -16.21 -8.56 -1.59
N ALA A 66 -16.31 -9.71 -0.92
CA ALA A 66 -16.72 -10.96 -1.55
C ALA A 66 -18.26 -11.07 -1.53
N ARG A 67 -18.85 -11.28 -2.71
CA ARG A 67 -20.28 -11.61 -2.86
C ARG A 67 -20.55 -13.06 -2.52
N ARG A 68 -19.59 -13.93 -2.85
CA ARG A 68 -19.58 -15.36 -2.53
C ARG A 68 -18.14 -15.76 -2.26
N VAL A 69 -17.93 -16.59 -1.24
CA VAL A 69 -16.63 -17.15 -0.92
C VAL A 69 -16.78 -18.58 -0.43
N GLU A 70 -15.97 -19.47 -0.98
CA GLU A 70 -15.81 -20.85 -0.53
C GLU A 70 -14.34 -21.06 -0.20
N LEU A 71 -14.04 -21.24 1.09
CA LEU A 71 -12.72 -21.59 1.58
C LEU A 71 -12.68 -23.07 1.91
N ARG A 72 -11.64 -23.76 1.45
CA ARG A 72 -11.41 -25.18 1.73
C ARG A 72 -10.01 -25.36 2.29
N GLU A 73 -9.93 -25.97 3.46
CA GLU A 73 -8.66 -26.40 4.05
C GLU A 73 -8.12 -27.61 3.28
N GLY A 74 -6.79 -27.75 3.25
CA GLY A 74 -6.08 -28.80 2.54
C GLY A 74 -4.61 -28.45 2.35
N GLU A 75 -3.90 -29.31 1.62
CA GLU A 75 -2.51 -29.09 1.22
C GLU A 75 -2.40 -29.28 -0.31
N PRO A 76 -2.61 -28.22 -1.12
CA PRO A 76 -2.83 -26.82 -0.70
C PRO A 76 -4.28 -26.51 -0.32
N ALA A 77 -4.47 -25.47 0.49
CA ALA A 77 -5.78 -24.88 0.74
C ALA A 77 -6.28 -24.15 -0.52
N SER A 78 -7.59 -24.01 -0.68
CA SER A 78 -8.18 -23.34 -1.84
C SER A 78 -9.27 -22.33 -1.49
N CYS A 79 -9.44 -21.35 -2.37
CA CYS A 79 -10.49 -20.35 -2.33
C CYS A 79 -11.15 -20.26 -3.71
N VAL A 80 -12.48 -20.31 -3.74
CA VAL A 80 -13.28 -19.91 -4.90
C VAL A 80 -14.14 -18.73 -4.48
N ALA A 81 -13.97 -17.58 -5.12
CA ALA A 81 -14.65 -16.35 -4.73
C ALA A 81 -15.16 -15.52 -5.92
N GLU A 82 -16.29 -14.86 -5.72
CA GLU A 82 -16.82 -13.80 -6.58
C GLU A 82 -16.74 -12.48 -5.81
N PHE A 83 -16.06 -11.48 -6.38
CA PHE A 83 -15.86 -10.19 -5.74
C PHE A 83 -16.74 -9.10 -6.37
N GLU A 84 -17.02 -8.04 -5.61
CA GLU A 84 -17.77 -6.89 -6.10
C GLU A 84 -17.08 -6.23 -7.31
N GLY A 85 -17.88 -5.90 -8.32
CA GLY A 85 -17.41 -5.34 -9.59
C GLY A 85 -16.90 -6.37 -10.60
N GLU A 86 -16.75 -7.64 -10.21
CA GLU A 86 -16.32 -8.72 -11.11
C GLU A 86 -17.50 -9.61 -11.54
N SER A 87 -17.45 -10.12 -12.77
CA SER A 87 -18.53 -10.94 -13.34
C SER A 87 -18.28 -12.45 -13.27
N ARG A 88 -17.10 -12.88 -12.81
CA ARG A 88 -16.71 -14.30 -12.77
C ARG A 88 -16.12 -14.68 -11.42
N ALA A 89 -16.35 -15.93 -11.03
CA ALA A 89 -15.65 -16.54 -9.93
C ALA A 89 -14.17 -16.74 -10.28
N VAL A 90 -13.31 -16.58 -9.30
CA VAL A 90 -11.86 -16.81 -9.39
C VAL A 90 -11.48 -17.87 -8.37
N GLU A 91 -10.64 -18.81 -8.79
CA GLU A 91 -10.07 -19.83 -7.93
C GLU A 91 -8.58 -19.56 -7.71
N ALA A 92 -8.13 -19.74 -6.48
CA ALA A 92 -6.70 -19.74 -6.16
C ALA A 92 -6.38 -20.69 -5.01
N TYR A 93 -5.09 -21.01 -4.89
CA TYR A 93 -4.54 -21.93 -3.92
C TYR A 93 -3.46 -21.25 -3.07
N GLY A 94 -3.27 -21.72 -1.84
CA GLY A 94 -2.29 -21.19 -0.91
C GLY A 94 -1.89 -22.20 0.16
N GLU A 95 -0.85 -21.88 0.93
CA GLU A 95 -0.48 -22.69 2.09
C GLU A 95 -1.57 -22.61 3.17
N THR A 96 -2.31 -21.50 3.19
CA THR A 96 -3.47 -21.29 4.06
C THR A 96 -4.68 -20.83 3.24
N THR A 97 -5.87 -21.00 3.81
CA THR A 97 -7.11 -20.44 3.22
C THR A 97 -7.04 -18.92 3.09
N ARG A 98 -6.29 -18.25 3.97
CA ARG A 98 -6.05 -16.80 3.91
C ARG A 98 -5.21 -16.44 2.68
N GLU A 99 -4.08 -17.11 2.47
CA GLU A 99 -3.28 -16.88 1.26
C GLU A 99 -4.09 -17.17 -0.01
N ALA A 100 -4.84 -18.26 -0.04
CA ALA A 100 -5.70 -18.61 -1.17
C ALA A 100 -6.73 -17.51 -1.46
N LEU A 101 -7.37 -16.96 -0.43
CA LEU A 101 -8.30 -15.83 -0.56
C LEU A 101 -7.62 -14.60 -1.16
N LEU A 102 -6.47 -14.21 -0.62
CA LEU A 102 -5.75 -13.01 -1.06
C LEU A 102 -5.26 -13.14 -2.50
N ARG A 103 -4.75 -14.32 -2.89
CA ARG A 103 -4.35 -14.61 -4.27
C ARG A 103 -5.55 -14.57 -5.22
N ALA A 104 -6.68 -15.16 -4.84
CA ALA A 104 -7.91 -15.08 -5.64
C ALA A 104 -8.36 -13.63 -5.84
N PHE A 105 -8.25 -12.81 -4.79
CA PHE A 105 -8.59 -11.40 -4.87
C PHE A 105 -7.68 -10.61 -5.81
N VAL A 106 -6.35 -10.77 -5.69
CA VAL A 106 -5.40 -10.15 -6.61
C VAL A 106 -5.65 -10.61 -8.05
N ALA A 107 -5.86 -11.91 -8.25
CA ALA A 107 -6.12 -12.48 -9.57
C ALA A 107 -7.42 -11.96 -10.19
N SER A 108 -8.43 -11.65 -9.38
CA SER A 108 -9.67 -11.04 -9.87
C SER A 108 -9.46 -9.64 -10.47
N ARG A 109 -8.50 -8.86 -9.98
CA ARG A 109 -8.24 -7.49 -10.44
C ARG A 109 -7.16 -7.39 -11.50
N PHE A 110 -6.14 -8.25 -11.44
CA PHE A 110 -4.96 -8.16 -12.29
C PHE A 110 -4.77 -9.36 -13.22
N GLY A 111 -5.55 -10.43 -13.07
CA GLY A 111 -5.33 -11.69 -13.78
C GLY A 111 -4.21 -12.53 -13.16
N GLU A 112 -3.63 -13.44 -13.93
CA GLU A 112 -2.68 -14.44 -13.41
C GLU A 112 -1.28 -13.89 -13.12
N THR A 113 -0.97 -12.70 -13.64
CA THR A 113 0.36 -12.09 -13.51
C THR A 113 0.30 -10.63 -13.12
N VAL A 114 1.20 -10.23 -12.25
CA VAL A 114 1.41 -8.84 -11.82
C VAL A 114 2.82 -8.37 -12.14
N GLY A 115 3.04 -7.05 -12.13
CA GLY A 115 4.36 -6.44 -12.29
C GLY A 115 5.28 -6.71 -11.08
N GLU A 116 6.45 -6.08 -11.07
CA GLU A 116 7.32 -6.07 -9.89
C GLU A 116 6.74 -5.20 -8.77
N MET A 117 7.03 -5.55 -7.52
CA MET A 117 6.67 -4.72 -6.37
C MET A 117 7.62 -3.52 -6.30
N LEU A 118 7.05 -2.31 -6.26
CA LEU A 118 7.82 -1.09 -6.11
C LEU A 118 7.95 -0.74 -4.62
N ARG A 119 9.18 -0.80 -4.09
CA ARG A 119 9.48 -0.55 -2.66
C ARG A 119 9.66 0.94 -2.34
N GLN A 120 8.68 1.74 -2.73
CA GLN A 120 8.66 3.18 -2.50
C GLN A 120 7.24 3.66 -2.20
N PRO A 121 7.05 4.84 -1.58
CA PRO A 121 5.74 5.44 -1.38
C PRO A 121 4.99 5.71 -2.69
N GLN A 122 3.68 5.47 -2.71
CA GLN A 122 2.83 5.53 -3.90
C GLN A 122 1.45 6.07 -3.56
N ALA A 123 0.92 6.93 -4.40
CA ALA A 123 -0.48 7.35 -4.39
C ALA A 123 -1.25 6.52 -5.41
N LEU A 124 -2.45 6.10 -5.05
CA LEU A 124 -3.32 5.30 -5.91
C LEU A 124 -4.43 6.16 -6.50
N LEU A 125 -4.64 6.02 -7.81
CA LEU A 125 -5.68 6.70 -8.58
C LEU A 125 -6.49 5.63 -9.31
N GLY A 126 -7.53 5.12 -8.64
CA GLY A 126 -8.18 3.89 -9.07
C GLY A 126 -7.19 2.72 -9.09
N MET A 127 -7.16 1.95 -10.17
CA MET A 127 -6.17 0.88 -10.36
C MET A 127 -4.78 1.39 -10.80
N GLY A 128 -4.68 2.67 -11.16
CA GLY A 128 -3.41 3.35 -11.48
C GLY A 128 -2.61 3.70 -10.24
N MET A 129 -1.33 4.04 -10.43
CA MET A 129 -0.46 4.53 -9.36
C MET A 129 0.43 5.67 -9.86
N GLU A 130 0.75 6.60 -8.97
CA GLU A 130 1.81 7.59 -9.15
C GLU A 130 2.79 7.49 -7.98
N PRO A 131 4.10 7.51 -8.23
CA PRO A 131 5.08 7.57 -7.16
C PRO A 131 4.89 8.87 -6.38
N VAL A 132 4.80 8.77 -5.05
CA VAL A 132 4.89 9.96 -4.20
C VAL A 132 6.38 10.25 -4.09
N GLY A 133 6.85 11.22 -4.88
CA GLY A 133 8.21 11.73 -4.71
C GLY A 133 8.41 12.16 -3.26
N GLU A 134 9.64 12.07 -2.76
CA GLU A 134 10.01 12.79 -1.54
C GLU A 134 9.47 14.21 -1.68
N PRO A 135 8.78 14.77 -0.66
CA PRO A 135 8.53 16.20 -0.68
C PRO A 135 9.90 16.81 -0.89
N SER A 136 10.10 17.45 -2.05
CA SER A 136 11.34 18.16 -2.29
C SER A 136 11.51 19.04 -1.08
N ALA A 137 12.53 18.78 -0.28
CA ALA A 137 13.04 19.75 0.68
C ALA A 137 13.69 20.89 -0.12
N ILE A 138 12.90 21.50 -0.99
CA ILE A 138 13.04 22.84 -1.46
C ILE A 138 11.78 23.47 -0.89
N GLY A 139 11.81 23.70 0.43
CA GLY A 139 11.20 24.93 0.89
C GLY A 139 11.83 26.00 0.01
N ASP A 140 11.00 26.73 -0.74
CA ASP A 140 11.39 28.04 -1.19
C ASP A 140 12.02 28.72 0.04
N VAL A 141 13.34 28.88 -0.04
CA VAL A 141 14.08 29.69 0.90
C VAL A 141 13.74 31.13 0.54
N GLU A 142 12.48 31.51 0.78
CA GLU A 142 12.15 32.90 1.01
C GLU A 142 12.78 33.26 2.36
N ASP A 143 13.82 34.06 2.26
CA ASP A 143 14.52 34.77 3.33
C ASP A 143 15.64 34.02 4.08
N LEU A 144 16.74 33.76 3.36
CA LEU A 144 18.06 33.81 3.98
C LEU A 144 18.39 35.28 4.28
N PRO A 145 18.53 35.71 5.55
CA PRO A 145 19.05 37.04 5.82
C PRO A 145 20.48 37.12 5.29
N ARG A 146 20.69 37.99 4.30
CA ARG A 146 22.02 38.32 3.78
C ARG A 146 22.84 38.95 4.90
N PRO A 147 23.98 38.36 5.32
CA PRO A 147 24.88 39.03 6.23
C PRO A 147 25.76 40.00 5.41
N ASP A 148 25.17 41.11 4.97
CA ASP A 148 25.90 42.24 4.39
C ASP A 148 25.47 43.57 5.04
N ALA A 149 25.25 43.52 6.35
CA ALA A 149 25.30 44.72 7.19
C ALA A 149 26.75 44.91 7.67
N GLN A 150 27.51 45.61 6.82
CA GLN A 150 28.55 46.57 7.18
C GLN A 150 28.84 46.65 8.69
N ILE A 151 29.93 46.01 9.12
CA ILE A 151 30.51 46.22 10.45
C ILE A 151 30.87 47.71 10.51
N GLY A 152 30.06 48.47 11.23
CA GLY A 152 30.32 49.88 11.54
C GLY A 152 31.61 50.01 12.33
N ASP A 153 32.43 50.96 11.90
CA ASP A 153 33.70 51.37 12.49
C ASP A 153 33.65 51.40 14.02
N ILE A 154 34.49 50.56 14.66
CA ILE A 154 34.89 50.74 16.05
C ILE A 154 35.92 51.87 16.07
N GLY A 155 35.46 53.09 16.30
CA GLY A 155 36.33 54.25 16.33
C GLY A 155 35.81 55.38 17.20
N THR A 156 35.99 55.30 18.53
CA THR A 156 36.27 56.50 19.34
C THR A 156 36.97 56.15 20.66
N PRO A 157 38.18 56.67 20.94
CA PRO A 157 38.84 56.67 22.25
C PRO A 157 38.63 58.04 22.97
N PRO A 158 39.14 58.24 24.21
CA PRO A 158 38.39 58.63 25.40
C PRO A 158 38.25 60.15 25.63
N ARG A 159 37.33 60.54 26.54
CA ARG A 159 37.50 61.65 27.50
C ARG A 159 36.76 61.37 28.80
#